data_AF-A0AAV6FH26-F1
#
_entry.id   AF-A0AAV6FH26-F1
#
_cell.length_a   1.000
_cell.length_b   1.000
_cell.length_c   1.000
_cell.angle_alpha   90.00
_cell.angle_beta   90.00
_cell.angle_gamma   90.00
#
_symmetry.space_group_name_H-M   'P 1'
#
loop_
_entity.id
_entity.type
_entity.pdbx_description
1 polymer ?
#
loop_
_entity_poly.entity_id
_entity_poly.type
_entity_poly.pdbx_seq_one_letter_code
_entity_poly.pdbx_strand_id
1 'polypeptide(L)'
;MLGAKLCVVKSKRKEKQAETLTQDYIITPHALPMFREARQRSTRKQLEKDRLDPMKSHKPEPPVSGPGRGGRVAAHGGTLSSYIVKNIALDKTDDSNPREAILRHAKEAEENPYWVAPAYTETQPEPLFAEEESSDEEADKEPEWKKRKI
;
A
#
# COMPACT_ATOMS: atom_id res chain seq x y z
N MET A 1 -18.44 -18.21 -20.79
CA MET A 1 -19.17 -17.98 -19.52
C MET A 1 -19.15 -19.26 -18.69
N LEU A 2 -18.22 -19.38 -17.75
CA LEU A 2 -18.29 -20.39 -16.68
C LEU A 2 -19.02 -19.73 -15.51
N GLY A 3 -20.35 -19.85 -15.54
CA GLY A 3 -21.25 -19.24 -14.58
C GLY A 3 -21.11 -19.86 -13.18
N ALA A 4 -21.24 -19.00 -12.16
CA ALA A 4 -21.93 -19.21 -10.88
C ALA A 4 -21.87 -20.60 -10.18
N LYS A 5 -20.83 -21.40 -10.41
CA LYS A 5 -20.64 -22.75 -9.86
C LYS A 5 -19.49 -22.84 -8.86
N LEU A 6 -19.03 -21.72 -8.32
CA LEU A 6 -18.32 -21.74 -7.05
C LEU A 6 -19.38 -21.80 -5.96
N CYS A 7 -19.70 -23.03 -5.57
CA CYS A 7 -20.49 -23.34 -4.39
C CYS A 7 -20.01 -22.43 -3.25
N VAL A 8 -20.90 -21.58 -2.72
CA VAL A 8 -20.72 -21.04 -1.38
C VAL A 8 -20.62 -22.26 -0.48
N VAL A 9 -19.39 -22.65 -0.13
CA VAL A 9 -19.15 -23.70 0.85
C VAL A 9 -19.78 -23.17 2.13
N LYS A 10 -20.91 -23.76 2.55
CA LYS A 10 -21.40 -23.60 3.93
C LYS A 10 -20.31 -24.17 4.83
N SER A 11 -19.33 -23.35 5.18
CA SER A 11 -18.41 -23.69 6.26
C SER A 11 -19.28 -23.91 7.49
N LYS A 12 -19.08 -25.05 8.17
CA LYS A 12 -19.79 -25.32 9.41
C LYS A 12 -19.51 -24.14 10.34
N ARG A 13 -20.55 -23.40 10.75
CA ARG A 13 -20.38 -22.41 11.83
C ARG A 13 -19.80 -23.17 13.00
N LYS A 14 -18.65 -22.72 13.49
CA LYS A 14 -18.03 -23.30 14.68
C LYS A 14 -19.07 -23.22 15.78
N GLU A 15 -19.59 -24.37 16.18
CA GLU A 15 -20.52 -24.47 17.29
C GLU A 15 -19.80 -23.88 18.47
N LYS A 16 -20.30 -22.74 18.96
CA LYS A 16 -19.81 -22.21 20.22
C LYS A 16 -20.34 -23.21 21.23
N GLN A 17 -19.50 -24.16 21.63
CA GLN A 17 -19.71 -24.84 22.89
C GLN A 17 -19.93 -23.71 23.88
N ALA A 18 -21.18 -23.54 24.29
CA ALA A 18 -21.52 -22.78 25.46
C ALA A 18 -21.02 -23.61 26.63
N GLU A 19 -19.70 -23.74 26.73
CA GLU A 19 -19.03 -23.97 27.97
C GLU A 19 -19.36 -22.73 28.79
N THR A 20 -20.52 -22.77 29.43
CA THR A 20 -20.75 -22.13 30.71
C THR A 20 -19.68 -22.67 31.66
N LEU A 21 -18.44 -22.21 31.49
CA LEU A 21 -17.45 -22.20 32.54
C LEU A 21 -17.95 -21.16 33.53
N THR A 22 -18.96 -21.55 34.33
CA THR A 22 -19.23 -20.94 35.63
C THR A 22 -18.07 -21.34 36.53
N GLN A 23 -16.88 -20.83 36.25
CA GLN A 23 -15.85 -20.78 37.28
C GLN A 23 -16.39 -19.84 38.35
N ASP A 24 -16.66 -20.40 39.52
CA ASP A 24 -17.07 -19.63 40.68
C ASP A 24 -15.96 -18.64 41.02
N TYR A 25 -16.25 -17.35 40.87
CA TYR A 25 -15.28 -16.29 41.11
C TYR A 25 -15.19 -16.02 42.62
N ILE A 26 -14.10 -16.47 43.25
CA ILE A 26 -13.89 -16.37 44.70
C ILE A 26 -13.21 -15.03 45.00
N ILE A 27 -13.91 -14.15 45.72
CA ILE A 27 -13.37 -12.83 46.11
C ILE A 27 -12.59 -12.95 47.41
N THR A 28 -11.28 -12.78 47.34
CA THR A 28 -10.40 -12.71 48.52
C THR A 28 -10.19 -11.24 48.95
N PRO A 29 -10.73 -10.79 50.10
CA PRO A 29 -10.75 -9.37 50.46
C PRO A 29 -9.38 -8.77 50.83
N HIS A 30 -8.42 -9.58 51.28
CA HIS A 30 -7.08 -9.14 51.72
C HIS A 30 -5.91 -9.68 50.87
N ALA A 31 -6.18 -10.23 49.69
CA ALA A 31 -5.11 -10.68 48.81
C ALA A 31 -4.37 -9.49 48.17
N LEU A 32 -3.05 -9.61 48.01
CA LEU A 32 -2.27 -8.62 47.26
C LEU A 32 -2.79 -8.54 45.82
N PRO A 33 -2.70 -7.37 45.15
CA PRO A 33 -3.18 -7.19 43.78
C PRO A 33 -2.63 -8.23 42.79
N MET A 34 -1.41 -8.72 42.99
CA MET A 34 -0.80 -9.75 42.14
C MET A 34 -1.48 -11.14 42.27
N PHE A 35 -2.10 -11.43 43.41
CA PHE A 35 -2.83 -12.69 43.66
C PHE A 35 -4.34 -12.55 43.45
N ARG A 36 -4.83 -11.35 43.12
CA ARG A 36 -6.25 -11.12 42.91
C ARG A 36 -6.66 -11.66 41.54
N GLU A 37 -7.59 -12.60 41.53
CA GLU A 37 -8.16 -13.11 40.29
C GLU A 37 -8.87 -11.99 39.51
N ALA A 38 -8.69 -11.98 38.19
CA ALA A 38 -9.38 -11.02 37.34
C ALA A 38 -10.87 -11.36 37.30
N ARG A 39 -11.72 -10.37 37.59
CA ARG A 39 -13.18 -10.53 37.50
C ARG A 39 -13.56 -11.08 36.12
N GLN A 40 -14.43 -12.09 36.10
CA GLN A 40 -15.00 -12.62 34.87
C GLN A 40 -15.64 -11.48 34.07
N ARG A 41 -15.19 -11.27 32.82
CA ARG A 41 -15.71 -10.25 31.90
C ARG A 41 -16.44 -10.95 30.76
N SER A 42 -17.22 -10.19 29.99
CA SER A 42 -17.82 -10.73 28.77
C SER A 42 -16.77 -11.32 27.85
N THR A 43 -17.12 -12.38 27.12
CA THR A 43 -16.24 -13.07 26.17
C THR A 43 -15.57 -12.12 25.19
N ARG A 44 -16.29 -11.08 24.73
CA ARG A 44 -15.74 -10.01 23.89
C ARG A 44 -14.58 -9.28 24.56
N LYS A 45 -14.71 -8.85 25.82
CA LYS A 45 -13.65 -8.10 26.53
C LYS A 45 -12.44 -8.98 26.83
N GLN A 46 -12.67 -10.29 27.04
CA GLN A 46 -11.57 -11.25 27.23
C GLN A 46 -10.77 -11.43 25.94
N LEU A 47 -11.45 -11.59 24.79
CA LEU A 47 -10.79 -11.68 23.48
C LEU A 47 -10.03 -10.40 23.11
N GLU A 48 -10.57 -9.22 23.43
CA GLU A 48 -9.87 -7.94 23.23
C GLU A 48 -8.57 -7.87 24.07
N LYS A 49 -8.63 -8.32 25.33
CA LYS A 49 -7.45 -8.39 26.22
C LYS A 49 -6.43 -9.42 25.74
N ASP A 50 -6.88 -10.60 25.35
CA ASP A 50 -6.03 -11.67 24.85
C ASP A 50 -5.31 -11.28 23.55
N ARG A 51 -5.95 -10.43 22.72
CA ARG A 51 -5.36 -9.87 21.50
C ARG A 51 -4.28 -8.81 21.77
N LEU A 52 -4.29 -8.20 22.96
CA LEU A 52 -3.28 -7.23 23.38
C LEU A 52 -2.02 -7.91 23.93
N ASP A 53 -2.15 -9.13 24.46
CA ASP A 53 -1.03 -9.91 24.97
C ASP A 53 -0.19 -10.47 23.80
N PRO A 54 1.09 -10.09 23.66
CA PRO A 54 1.93 -10.52 22.54
C PRO A 54 2.15 -12.03 22.48
N MET A 55 2.18 -12.71 23.64
CA MET A 55 2.44 -14.15 23.70
C MET A 55 1.21 -14.95 23.27
N LYS A 56 0.02 -14.59 23.79
CA LYS A 56 -1.24 -15.28 23.49
C LYS A 56 -1.77 -14.98 22.09
N SER A 57 -1.56 -13.75 21.61
CA SER A 57 -2.02 -13.32 20.30
C SER A 57 -1.06 -13.64 19.16
N HIS A 58 0.18 -14.07 19.47
CA HIS A 58 1.28 -14.17 18.51
C HIS A 58 1.37 -12.93 17.60
N LYS A 59 1.08 -11.75 18.16
CA LYS A 59 1.04 -10.51 17.41
C LYS A 59 2.46 -10.17 16.95
N PRO A 60 2.67 -9.92 15.64
CA PRO A 60 3.97 -9.47 15.17
C PRO A 60 4.35 -8.17 15.87
N GLU A 61 5.65 -8.02 16.15
CA GLU A 61 6.12 -6.84 16.84
C GLU A 61 5.86 -5.57 16.01
N PRO A 62 5.33 -4.51 16.63
CA PRO A 62 5.05 -3.27 15.91
C PRO A 62 6.35 -2.61 15.45
N PRO A 63 6.30 -1.79 14.38
CA PRO A 63 7.46 -1.02 13.95
C PRO A 63 7.98 -0.14 15.09
N VAL A 64 9.30 -0.01 15.18
CA VAL A 64 9.94 0.80 16.22
C VAL A 64 9.63 2.27 15.96
N SER A 65 8.93 2.89 16.92
CA SER A 65 8.67 4.32 16.93
C SER A 65 9.77 5.01 17.76
N GLY A 66 10.48 5.96 17.15
CA GLY A 66 11.57 6.70 17.80
C GLY A 66 12.98 6.20 17.42
N PRO A 67 14.03 6.64 18.14
CA PRO A 67 15.40 6.26 17.83
C PRO A 67 15.59 4.73 17.95
N GLY A 68 16.22 4.13 16.94
CA GLY A 68 16.52 2.70 16.97
C GLY A 68 17.34 2.32 18.20
N ARG A 69 16.89 1.34 18.98
CA ARG A 69 17.57 0.83 20.18
C ARG A 69 17.52 -0.68 20.21
N GLY A 70 18.58 -1.33 20.71
CA GLY A 70 18.63 -2.79 20.86
C GLY A 70 18.73 -3.56 19.53
N GLY A 71 19.46 -3.03 18.55
CA GLY A 71 19.66 -3.68 17.25
C GLY A 71 18.53 -3.48 16.23
N ARG A 72 17.46 -2.76 16.61
CA ARG A 72 16.38 -2.39 15.69
C ARG A 72 16.60 -1.01 15.11
N VAL A 73 16.51 -0.90 13.79
CA VAL A 73 16.63 0.36 13.07
C VAL A 73 15.24 0.95 12.88
N ALA A 74 15.10 2.25 13.18
CA ALA A 74 13.88 2.98 12.94
C ALA A 74 13.70 3.27 11.44
N ALA A 75 12.46 3.27 10.96
CA ALA A 75 12.16 3.55 9.55
C ALA A 75 12.67 4.92 9.09
N HIS A 76 12.65 5.91 10.00
CA HIS A 76 13.26 7.22 9.79
C HIS A 76 14.10 7.56 11.03
N GLY A 77 15.34 7.05 11.06
CA GLY A 77 16.22 7.14 12.21
C GLY A 77 17.11 8.38 12.20
N GLY A 78 17.39 8.94 13.38
CA GLY A 78 18.24 10.13 13.59
C GLY A 78 19.75 9.92 13.41
N THR A 79 20.18 8.87 12.71
CA THR A 79 21.61 8.64 12.39
C THR A 79 21.99 9.39 11.12
N LEU A 80 23.22 9.91 11.08
CA LEU A 80 23.75 10.61 9.90
C LEU A 80 23.67 9.77 8.62
N SER A 81 23.90 8.45 8.70
CA SER A 81 23.78 7.54 7.54
C SER A 81 22.39 7.55 6.93
N SER A 82 21.33 7.51 7.75
CA SER A 82 19.95 7.62 7.28
C SER A 82 19.63 9.00 6.68
N TYR A 83 20.26 10.06 7.18
CA TYR A 83 20.11 11.42 6.64
C TYR A 83 20.80 11.57 5.28
N ILE A 84 22.03 11.04 5.14
CA ILE A 84 22.79 11.03 3.87
C ILE A 84 22.02 10.24 2.81
N VAL A 85 21.54 9.04 3.12
CA VAL A 85 20.76 8.24 2.15
C VAL A 85 19.53 8.99 1.67
N LYS A 86 18.84 9.71 2.57
CA LYS A 86 17.62 10.45 2.22
C LYS A 86 17.89 11.67 1.33
N ASN A 87 18.97 12.41 1.57
CA ASN A 87 19.19 13.70 0.93
C ASN A 87 20.20 13.66 -0.22
N ILE A 88 21.15 12.72 -0.17
CA ILE A 88 22.27 12.63 -1.10
C ILE A 88 22.11 11.41 -2.00
N ALA A 89 21.66 10.27 -1.48
CA ALA A 89 21.59 9.03 -2.28
C ALA A 89 20.30 8.91 -3.10
N LEU A 90 19.21 9.57 -2.69
CA LEU A 90 18.02 9.70 -3.53
C LEU A 90 18.25 10.84 -4.53
N ASP A 91 19.00 10.54 -5.58
CA ASP A 91 19.09 11.44 -6.72
C ASP A 91 17.67 11.61 -7.32
N LYS A 92 17.28 12.86 -7.56
CA LYS A 92 15.93 13.20 -8.06
C LYS A 92 15.83 13.06 -9.58
N THR A 93 16.95 12.78 -10.24
CA THR A 93 16.97 12.45 -11.66
C THR A 93 16.46 11.02 -11.80
N ASP A 94 15.16 10.92 -12.09
CA ASP A 94 14.50 9.65 -12.39
C ASP A 94 14.95 9.17 -13.78
N ASP A 95 16.17 8.63 -13.85
CA ASP A 95 16.78 8.11 -15.07
C ASP A 95 16.20 6.74 -15.48
N SER A 96 15.22 6.26 -14.71
CA SER A 96 14.50 5.00 -14.94
C SER A 96 13.83 4.96 -16.32
N ASN A 97 13.36 6.12 -16.83
CA ASN A 97 12.63 6.25 -18.09
C ASN A 97 13.32 7.27 -19.04
N PRO A 98 14.28 6.83 -19.88
CA PRO A 98 15.02 7.74 -20.76
C PRO A 98 14.12 8.43 -21.79
N ARG A 99 13.03 7.78 -22.21
CA ARG A 99 12.06 8.36 -23.15
C ARG A 99 11.38 9.59 -22.58
N GLU A 100 10.87 9.50 -21.35
CA GLU A 100 10.14 10.61 -20.71
C GLU A 100 11.07 11.79 -20.41
N ALA A 101 12.33 11.49 -20.03
CA ALA A 101 13.34 12.52 -19.81
C ALA A 101 13.63 13.33 -21.08
N ILE A 102 13.79 12.66 -22.24
CA ILE A 102 13.98 13.34 -23.53
C ILE A 102 12.73 14.13 -23.93
N LEU A 103 11.54 13.53 -23.80
CA LEU A 103 10.28 14.18 -24.16
C LEU A 103 9.96 15.41 -23.28
N ARG A 104 10.42 15.45 -22.03
CA ARG A 104 10.25 16.61 -21.13
C ARG A 104 10.83 17.89 -21.73
N HIS A 105 11.96 17.78 -22.41
CA HIS A 105 12.66 18.92 -23.01
C HIS A 105 12.23 19.21 -24.45
N ALA A 106 11.34 18.40 -25.05
CA ALA A 106 10.88 18.62 -26.42
C ALA A 106 10.20 20.00 -26.59
N LYS A 107 9.31 20.36 -25.66
CA LYS A 107 8.62 21.67 -25.69
C LYS A 107 9.59 22.85 -25.55
N GLU A 108 10.55 22.74 -24.63
CA GLU A 108 11.55 23.78 -24.40
C GLU A 108 12.46 23.98 -25.62
N ALA A 109 12.80 22.90 -26.32
CA ALA A 109 13.60 22.94 -27.54
C ALA A 109 12.84 23.55 -28.74
N GLU A 110 11.51 23.36 -28.81
CA GLU A 110 10.65 23.99 -29.81
C GLU A 110 10.48 25.49 -29.56
N GLU A 111 10.27 25.90 -28.30
CA GLU A 111 10.04 27.29 -27.94
C GLU A 111 11.31 28.15 -28.00
N ASN A 112 12.47 27.61 -27.58
CA ASN A 112 13.74 28.35 -27.54
C ASN A 112 14.87 27.60 -28.26
N PRO A 113 14.81 27.49 -29.60
CA PRO A 113 15.84 26.82 -30.37
C PRO A 113 17.13 27.64 -30.39
N TYR A 114 18.18 27.18 -29.70
CA TYR A 114 19.47 27.90 -29.65
C TYR A 114 20.60 27.18 -30.38
N TRP A 115 20.76 25.86 -30.16
CA TRP A 115 21.98 25.16 -30.59
C TRP A 115 21.97 24.60 -32.02
N VAL A 116 20.84 24.03 -32.46
CA VAL A 116 20.80 23.23 -33.71
C VAL A 116 19.71 23.73 -34.64
N ALA A 117 18.48 23.85 -34.13
CA ALA A 117 17.32 24.21 -34.94
C ALA A 117 17.48 25.50 -35.76
N PRO A 118 18.12 26.60 -35.28
CA PRO A 118 18.26 27.83 -36.07
C PRO A 118 19.00 27.67 -37.41
N ALA A 119 19.92 26.70 -37.51
CA ALA A 119 20.70 26.49 -38.73
C ALA A 119 19.93 25.70 -39.81
N TYR A 120 18.93 24.93 -39.41
CA TYR A 120 18.20 24.02 -40.30
C TYR A 120 16.78 24.50 -40.61
N THR A 121 16.33 25.62 -40.04
CA THR A 121 15.01 26.21 -40.32
C THR A 121 14.76 26.46 -41.81
N GLU A 122 15.78 26.89 -42.56
CA GLU A 122 15.64 27.24 -43.98
C GLU A 122 15.82 26.05 -44.93
N THR A 123 16.59 25.04 -44.52
CA THR A 123 17.06 23.96 -45.40
C THR A 123 16.33 22.65 -45.19
N GLN A 124 15.64 22.49 -44.05
CA GLN A 124 14.94 21.25 -43.72
C GLN A 124 13.60 21.15 -44.45
N PRO A 125 13.35 20.06 -45.21
CA PRO A 125 12.04 19.83 -45.82
C PRO A 125 10.98 19.55 -44.75
N GLU A 126 9.72 19.88 -45.04
CA GLU A 126 8.59 19.59 -44.16
C GLU A 126 8.41 18.07 -44.00
N PRO A 127 8.46 17.54 -42.76
CA PRO A 127 8.31 16.12 -42.53
C PRO A 127 6.84 15.70 -42.70
N LEU A 128 6.61 14.74 -43.60
CA LEU A 128 5.31 14.12 -43.83
C LEU A 128 5.17 12.90 -42.89
N PHE A 129 4.69 13.13 -41.67
CA PHE A 129 4.34 12.04 -40.77
C PHE A 129 2.91 11.54 -41.03
N ALA A 130 2.66 10.27 -40.74
CA ALA A 130 1.29 9.76 -40.70
C ALA A 130 0.53 10.49 -39.60
N GLU A 131 -0.73 10.86 -39.86
CA GLU A 131 -1.62 11.40 -38.83
C GLU A 131 -1.71 10.38 -37.69
N GLU A 132 -1.37 10.80 -36.47
CA GLU A 132 -1.55 9.94 -35.30
C GLU A 132 -3.05 9.65 -35.15
N GLU A 133 -3.44 8.39 -35.29
CA GLU A 133 -4.81 7.94 -34.97
C GLU A 133 -5.08 8.31 -33.51
N SER A 134 -5.80 9.41 -33.31
CA SER A 134 -6.20 9.84 -31.97
C SER A 134 -7.06 8.73 -31.36
N SER A 135 -6.63 8.23 -30.20
CA SER A 135 -7.31 7.15 -29.47
C SER A 135 -8.79 7.46 -29.15
N ASP A 136 -9.23 8.71 -29.29
CA ASP A 136 -10.62 9.12 -29.10
C ASP A 136 -11.54 8.67 -30.25
N GLU A 137 -11.03 8.45 -31.47
CA GLU A 137 -11.85 7.99 -32.60
C GLU A 137 -12.17 6.48 -32.58
N GLU A 138 -11.44 5.68 -31.80
CA GLU A 138 -11.74 4.25 -31.64
C GLU A 138 -12.94 3.97 -30.73
N ALA A 139 -13.27 4.88 -29.80
CA ALA A 139 -14.39 4.69 -28.86
C ALA A 139 -15.76 4.74 -29.58
N ASP A 140 -15.86 5.47 -30.68
CA ASP A 140 -17.08 5.59 -31.47
C ASP A 140 -17.25 4.48 -32.51
N LYS A 141 -16.17 3.75 -32.85
CA LYS A 141 -16.18 2.59 -33.76
C LYS A 141 -16.40 1.25 -33.05
N GLU A 142 -16.61 1.23 -31.73
CA GLU A 142 -16.95 -0.02 -31.04
C GLU A 142 -18.39 -0.46 -31.31
N PRO A 143 -18.60 -1.70 -31.78
CA PRO A 143 -19.92 -2.19 -32.17
C PRO A 143 -20.85 -2.35 -30.95
N GLU A 144 -22.13 -1.96 -31.11
CA GLU A 144 -23.11 -1.80 -30.02
C GLU A 144 -23.32 -3.02 -29.12
N TRP A 145 -23.00 -4.23 -29.58
CA TRP A 145 -23.10 -5.45 -28.77
C TRP A 145 -22.11 -5.48 -27.58
N LYS A 146 -21.06 -4.66 -27.60
CA LYS A 146 -20.15 -4.44 -26.45
C LYS A 146 -20.72 -3.44 -25.42
N LYS A 147 -21.63 -2.55 -25.82
CA LYS A 147 -22.19 -1.49 -24.96
C LYS A 147 -23.33 -1.97 -24.05
N ARG A 148 -23.84 -3.20 -24.27
CA ARG A 148 -24.95 -3.77 -23.48
C ARG A 148 -24.41 -4.77 -22.44
N LYS A 149 -24.19 -4.29 -21.22
CA LYS A 149 -23.93 -5.14 -20.04
C LYS A 149 -25.27 -5.56 -19.40
N ILE A 150 -25.37 -6.85 -19.08
CA ILE A 150 -26.43 -7.45 -18.24
C ILE A 150 -26.30 -6.98 -16.79
#